data_AF-A0AAJ6JCC8-F1
#
_entry.id   AF-A0AAJ6JCC8-F1
#
_cell.length_a   1.000
_cell.length_b   1.000
_cell.length_c   1.000
_cell.angle_alpha   90.00
_cell.angle_beta   90.00
_cell.angle_gamma   90.00
#
_symmetry.space_group_name_H-M   'P 1'
#
loop_
_entity.id
_entity.type
_entity.pdbx_description
1 polymer ?
#
loop_
_entity_poly.entity_id
_entity_poly.type
_entity_poly.pdbx_seq_one_letter_code
_entity_poly.pdbx_strand_id
1 'polypeptide(L)'
;MNFIKWACFFAAVSVAASFSDTSTAATLKSIATKEGHILISISGEIVEGDADALKAAIKAANDAGKFVSGIRLNSIGGNLLEGVKLSETVKFAKMATNVAQGATCASACFLIFAAGETKFANYTAQVGVHGASDQTGAETIQSGAATVSMARVAKELGVPAAIIGRMVVTPPSEMVWLSPSELQSMGTTMVGKPSQIAAPPQAKNIQQLPPGDPTNITPNAKASKPPTWNELVDAVTAMSASQNNGRPRYFRTCQPELKVCNTGIAYRDNKGTDMSLKVVKDMKEAIVSRELCSFNAQGDIRVCFDWDKLTKHRDMKDDKGDWYKVADE
;
A
#
# COMPACT_ATOMS: atom_id res chain seq x y z
N MET A 1 68.52 19.54 40.22
CA MET A 1 67.17 19.95 39.81
C MET A 1 66.88 19.35 38.46
N ASN A 2 66.07 18.28 38.39
CA ASN A 2 65.34 17.83 37.19
C ASN A 2 64.36 16.74 37.62
N PHE A 3 63.09 17.11 37.71
CA PHE A 3 61.98 16.24 38.07
C PHE A 3 61.52 15.45 36.83
N ILE A 4 61.58 14.12 36.89
CA ILE A 4 60.96 13.23 35.91
C ILE A 4 59.51 13.01 36.34
N LYS A 5 58.56 13.53 35.54
CA LYS A 5 57.12 13.29 35.70
C LYS A 5 56.77 11.90 35.16
N TRP A 6 56.23 11.03 35.99
CA TRP A 6 55.50 9.84 35.55
C TRP A 6 54.04 10.21 35.30
N ALA A 7 53.59 10.06 34.06
CA ALA A 7 52.17 10.21 33.70
C ALA A 7 51.46 8.87 33.85
N CYS A 8 50.51 8.78 34.78
CA CYS A 8 49.56 7.68 34.86
C CYS A 8 48.60 7.75 33.66
N PHE A 9 48.69 6.80 32.75
CA PHE A 9 47.65 6.54 31.75
C PHE A 9 46.48 5.83 32.45
N PHE A 10 45.44 6.57 32.80
CA PHE A 10 44.13 5.98 33.09
C PHE A 10 43.47 5.64 31.75
N ALA A 11 43.45 4.34 31.40
CA ALA A 11 42.61 3.84 30.33
C ALA A 11 41.15 3.92 30.79
N ALA A 12 40.45 4.97 30.37
CA ALA A 12 39.01 5.08 30.54
C ALA A 12 38.33 4.05 29.63
N VAL A 13 37.97 2.89 30.19
CA VAL A 13 37.08 1.92 29.53
C VAL A 13 35.73 2.60 29.39
N SER A 14 35.44 3.07 28.18
CA SER A 14 34.13 3.60 27.82
C SER A 14 33.19 2.41 27.70
N VAL A 15 32.38 2.16 28.73
CA VAL A 15 31.25 1.24 28.63
C VAL A 15 30.25 1.89 27.68
N ALA A 16 30.24 1.45 26.42
CA ALA A 16 29.17 1.77 25.50
C ALA A 16 27.89 1.10 26.02
N ALA A 17 27.01 1.90 26.62
CA ALA A 17 25.66 1.47 26.93
C ALA A 17 24.93 1.29 25.59
N SER A 18 24.82 0.04 25.16
CA SER A 18 23.95 -0.35 24.06
C SER A 18 22.51 -0.08 24.49
N PHE A 19 21.89 0.97 23.94
CA PHE A 19 20.45 1.16 24.01
C PHE A 19 19.82 0.08 23.13
N SER A 20 19.40 -1.01 23.75
CA SER A 20 18.48 -1.94 23.10
C SER A 20 17.13 -1.23 22.98
N ASP A 21 16.68 -0.94 21.76
CA ASP A 21 15.31 -0.53 21.49
C ASP A 21 14.37 -1.67 21.90
N THR A 22 13.89 -1.64 23.13
CA THR A 22 12.77 -2.47 23.55
C THR A 22 11.53 -1.91 22.90
N SER A 23 10.97 -2.62 21.92
CA SER A 23 9.64 -2.31 21.39
C SER A 23 8.65 -2.27 22.56
N THR A 24 8.15 -1.07 22.87
CA THR A 24 7.18 -0.85 23.94
C THR A 24 5.78 -1.03 23.37
N ALA A 25 4.97 -1.88 24.02
CA ALA A 25 3.60 -2.15 23.63
C ALA A 25 2.74 -0.89 23.48
N ALA A 26 1.65 -0.99 22.71
CA ALA A 26 0.71 0.10 22.58
C ALA A 26 0.15 0.47 23.95
N THR A 27 0.03 1.77 24.20
CA THR A 27 -0.61 2.29 25.39
C THR A 27 -2.12 2.30 25.19
N LEU A 28 -2.85 1.52 25.99
CA LEU A 28 -4.31 1.55 26.07
C LEU A 28 -4.78 2.44 27.23
N LYS A 29 -5.61 3.44 26.93
CA LYS A 29 -6.21 4.33 27.94
C LYS A 29 -7.71 4.45 27.75
N SER A 30 -8.47 4.18 28.81
CA SER A 30 -9.92 4.41 28.84
C SER A 30 -10.22 5.88 29.15
N ILE A 31 -11.05 6.50 28.32
CA ILE A 31 -11.45 7.91 28.43
C ILE A 31 -12.97 7.94 28.59
N ALA A 32 -13.47 8.56 29.66
CA ALA A 32 -14.90 8.78 29.80
C ALA A 32 -15.36 9.92 28.88
N THR A 33 -16.43 9.66 28.14
CA THR A 33 -17.12 10.64 27.29
C THR A 33 -18.13 11.45 28.11
N LYS A 34 -18.62 12.56 27.55
CA LYS A 34 -19.65 13.39 28.19
C LYS A 34 -20.99 12.66 28.30
N GLU A 35 -21.26 11.72 27.40
CA GLU A 35 -22.45 10.87 27.42
C GLU A 35 -22.34 9.68 28.39
N GLY A 36 -21.23 9.55 29.14
CA GLY A 36 -21.02 8.47 30.09
C GLY A 36 -20.50 7.16 29.48
N HIS A 37 -20.32 7.11 28.15
CA HIS A 37 -19.65 6.01 27.46
C HIS A 37 -18.13 6.07 27.67
N ILE A 38 -17.46 4.95 27.39
CA ILE A 38 -16.00 4.86 27.36
C ILE A 38 -15.51 4.90 25.91
N LEU A 39 -14.39 5.58 25.70
CA LEU A 39 -13.61 5.56 24.48
C LEU A 39 -12.21 5.07 24.82
N ILE A 40 -11.72 4.04 24.14
CA ILE A 40 -10.39 3.47 24.41
C ILE A 40 -9.40 4.07 23.41
N SER A 41 -8.38 4.76 23.90
CA SER A 41 -7.26 5.23 23.07
C SER A 41 -6.21 4.13 22.97
N ILE A 42 -5.78 3.80 21.75
CA ILE A 42 -4.65 2.91 21.45
C ILE A 42 -3.57 3.77 20.77
N SER A 43 -2.41 3.89 21.41
CA SER A 43 -1.32 4.72 20.93
C SER A 43 0.02 4.00 20.98
N GLY A 44 0.83 4.10 19.93
CA GLY A 44 2.15 3.45 19.85
C GLY A 44 2.19 2.27 18.88
N GLU A 45 3.26 1.48 18.95
CA GLU A 45 3.42 0.28 18.12
C GLU A 45 2.47 -0.83 18.59
N ILE A 46 1.83 -1.51 17.64
CA ILE A 46 0.95 -2.66 17.91
C ILE A 46 1.84 -3.90 18.10
N VAL A 47 1.77 -4.52 19.28
CA VAL A 47 2.56 -5.71 19.61
C VAL A 47 1.68 -6.81 20.20
N GLU A 48 2.20 -8.03 20.25
CA GLU A 48 1.48 -9.17 20.82
C GLU A 48 0.96 -8.88 22.24
N GLY A 49 -0.34 -9.13 22.47
CA GLY A 49 -1.01 -8.92 23.75
C GLY A 49 -1.94 -7.69 23.77
N ASP A 50 -1.80 -6.76 22.82
CA ASP A 50 -2.64 -5.56 22.74
C ASP A 50 -4.14 -5.90 22.52
N ALA A 51 -4.44 -6.97 21.77
CA ALA A 51 -5.81 -7.43 21.55
C ALA A 51 -6.44 -7.95 22.84
N ASP A 52 -5.69 -8.68 23.66
CA ASP A 52 -6.18 -9.18 24.94
C ASP A 52 -6.29 -8.05 25.97
N ALA A 53 -5.38 -7.07 25.93
CA ALA A 53 -5.51 -5.84 26.71
C ALA A 53 -6.78 -5.06 26.34
N LEU A 54 -7.11 -4.97 25.04
CA LEU A 54 -8.36 -4.34 24.59
C LEU A 54 -9.60 -5.09 25.11
N LYS A 55 -9.63 -6.42 24.97
CA LYS A 55 -10.75 -7.24 25.49
C LYS A 55 -10.90 -7.09 27.00
N ALA A 56 -9.80 -7.07 27.75
CA ALA A 56 -9.81 -6.85 29.19
C ALA A 56 -10.35 -5.47 29.56
N ALA A 57 -9.95 -4.41 28.84
CA ALA A 57 -10.46 -3.06 29.05
C ALA A 57 -11.97 -2.97 28.77
N ILE A 58 -12.45 -3.61 27.69
CA ILE A 58 -13.88 -3.70 27.37
C ILE A 58 -14.64 -4.42 28.48
N LYS A 59 -14.12 -5.57 28.93
CA LYS A 59 -14.72 -6.33 30.02
C LYS A 59 -14.82 -5.49 31.31
N ALA A 60 -13.74 -4.82 31.71
CA ALA A 60 -13.72 -3.99 32.90
C ALA A 60 -14.74 -2.83 32.82
N ALA A 61 -14.90 -2.21 31.64
CA ALA A 61 -15.92 -1.19 31.43
C ALA A 61 -17.33 -1.77 31.56
N ASN A 62 -17.61 -2.92 30.94
CA ASN A 62 -18.91 -3.59 31.00
C ASN A 62 -19.27 -4.02 32.44
N ASP A 63 -18.31 -4.59 33.18
CA ASP A 63 -18.48 -4.98 34.59
C ASP A 63 -18.79 -3.75 35.48
N ALA A 64 -18.28 -2.57 35.11
CA ALA A 64 -18.59 -1.29 35.75
C ALA A 64 -19.88 -0.63 35.23
N GLY A 65 -20.67 -1.32 34.40
CA GLY A 65 -21.92 -0.81 33.84
C GLY A 65 -21.73 0.28 32.77
N LYS A 66 -20.55 0.37 32.16
CA LYS A 66 -20.22 1.37 31.14
C LYS A 66 -20.09 0.75 29.76
N PHE A 67 -20.66 1.40 28.76
CA PHE A 67 -20.56 0.99 27.37
C PHE A 67 -19.30 1.54 26.71
N VAL A 68 -18.50 0.70 26.06
CA VAL A 68 -17.38 1.13 25.22
C VAL A 68 -17.89 1.47 23.83
N SER A 69 -17.96 2.75 23.52
CA SER A 69 -18.55 3.28 22.28
C SER A 69 -17.60 3.25 21.08
N GLY A 70 -16.29 3.25 21.32
CA GLY A 70 -15.33 3.34 20.24
C GLY A 70 -13.88 3.35 20.69
N ILE A 71 -13.01 3.38 19.69
CA ILE A 71 -11.57 3.44 19.86
C ILE A 71 -10.96 4.63 19.13
N ARG A 72 -9.96 5.26 19.75
CA ARG A 72 -9.14 6.32 19.15
C ARG A 72 -7.77 5.76 18.84
N LEU A 73 -7.35 5.92 17.59
CA LEU A 73 -6.16 5.31 17.03
C LEU A 73 -5.07 6.36 16.81
N ASN A 74 -3.87 6.06 17.30
CA ASN A 74 -2.65 6.80 16.99
C ASN A 74 -1.44 5.85 16.96
N SER A 75 -1.30 5.09 15.87
CA SER A 75 -0.31 4.02 15.73
C SER A 75 0.34 4.01 14.35
N ILE A 76 1.63 3.72 14.34
CA ILE A 76 2.40 3.49 13.10
C ILE A 76 2.16 2.09 12.52
N GLY A 77 1.38 1.24 13.20
CA GLY A 77 1.27 -0.18 12.88
C GLY A 77 2.10 -1.04 13.82
N GLY A 78 2.58 -2.18 13.33
CA GLY A 78 3.36 -3.15 14.10
C GLY A 78 3.01 -4.58 13.67
N ASN A 79 2.81 -5.45 14.65
CA ASN A 79 2.48 -6.86 14.43
C ASN A 79 1.15 -7.03 13.66
N LEU A 80 1.22 -7.61 12.45
CA LEU A 80 0.06 -7.80 11.60
C LEU A 80 -0.99 -8.72 12.23
N LEU A 81 -0.58 -9.85 12.80
CA LEU A 81 -1.50 -10.82 13.39
C LEU A 81 -2.26 -10.18 14.54
N GLU A 82 -1.58 -9.38 15.36
CA GLU A 82 -2.23 -8.65 16.44
C GLU A 82 -3.17 -7.57 15.92
N GLY A 83 -2.78 -6.84 14.87
CA GLY A 83 -3.67 -5.89 14.18
C GLY A 83 -4.95 -6.55 13.67
N VAL A 84 -4.88 -7.78 13.16
CA VAL A 84 -6.05 -8.56 12.76
C VAL A 84 -6.93 -8.89 13.97
N LYS A 85 -6.37 -9.42 15.07
CA LYS A 85 -7.15 -9.73 16.30
C LYS A 85 -7.82 -8.48 16.89
N LEU A 86 -7.12 -7.34 16.87
CA LEU A 86 -7.69 -6.05 17.27
C LEU A 86 -8.86 -5.66 16.36
N SER A 87 -8.70 -5.79 15.05
CA SER A 87 -9.76 -5.49 14.07
C SER A 87 -11.00 -6.39 14.26
N GLU A 88 -10.82 -7.68 14.55
CA GLU A 88 -11.90 -8.61 14.86
C GLU A 88 -12.65 -8.20 16.13
N THR A 89 -11.92 -7.81 17.17
CA THR A 89 -12.50 -7.33 18.44
C THR A 89 -13.33 -6.06 18.20
N VAL A 90 -12.82 -5.13 17.39
CA VAL A 90 -13.51 -3.88 17.01
C VAL A 90 -14.79 -4.16 16.25
N LYS A 91 -14.72 -5.02 15.24
CA LYS A 91 -15.86 -5.43 14.41
C LYS A 91 -16.93 -6.14 15.24
N PHE A 92 -16.52 -7.09 16.09
CA PHE A 92 -17.45 -7.85 16.92
C PHE A 92 -18.22 -6.97 17.92
N ALA A 93 -17.52 -6.04 18.57
CA ALA A 93 -18.12 -5.12 19.52
C ALA A 93 -18.85 -3.92 18.85
N LYS A 94 -18.88 -3.86 17.52
CA LYS A 94 -19.51 -2.77 16.73
C LYS A 94 -19.04 -1.37 17.16
N MET A 95 -17.76 -1.26 17.49
CA MET A 95 -17.18 -0.02 17.98
C MET A 95 -16.96 0.99 16.86
N ALA A 96 -17.10 2.28 17.17
CA ALA A 96 -16.63 3.35 16.29
C ALA A 96 -15.09 3.41 16.29
N THR A 97 -14.48 3.81 15.18
CA THR A 97 -13.04 4.08 15.11
C THR A 97 -12.78 5.53 14.78
N ASN A 98 -11.77 6.13 15.41
CA ASN A 98 -11.41 7.53 15.22
C ASN A 98 -9.91 7.72 15.07
N VAL A 99 -9.49 8.44 14.02
CA VAL A 99 -8.14 9.00 13.92
C VAL A 99 -8.26 10.52 14.07
N ALA A 100 -7.79 11.01 15.21
CA ALA A 100 -7.99 12.40 15.61
C ALA A 100 -7.05 13.37 14.89
N GLN A 101 -7.23 14.67 15.14
CA GLN A 101 -6.39 15.74 14.60
C GLN A 101 -4.90 15.46 14.85
N GLY A 102 -4.10 15.45 13.78
CA GLY A 102 -2.65 15.22 13.83
C GLY A 102 -2.22 13.82 14.25
N ALA A 103 -3.15 12.87 14.39
CA ALA A 103 -2.83 11.47 14.71
C ALA A 103 -2.58 10.67 13.42
N THR A 104 -1.83 9.57 13.59
CA THR A 104 -1.47 8.68 12.49
C THR A 104 -2.05 7.29 12.72
N CYS A 105 -2.54 6.63 11.68
CA CYS A 105 -2.92 5.23 11.70
C CYS A 105 -2.41 4.56 10.42
N ALA A 106 -1.32 3.80 10.56
CA ALA A 106 -0.60 3.22 9.42
C ALA A 106 -0.47 1.70 9.52
N SER A 107 -0.27 1.05 8.37
CA SER A 107 0.03 -0.39 8.29
C SER A 107 -1.02 -1.23 9.03
N ALA A 108 -0.65 -2.10 9.98
CA ALA A 108 -1.59 -2.91 10.76
C ALA A 108 -2.70 -2.09 11.47
N CYS A 109 -2.45 -0.83 11.85
CA CYS A 109 -3.48 0.05 12.43
C CYS A 109 -4.64 0.29 11.46
N PHE A 110 -4.36 0.35 10.14
CA PHE A 110 -5.40 0.57 9.13
C PHE A 110 -6.49 -0.50 9.18
N LEU A 111 -6.14 -1.77 9.46
CA LEU A 111 -7.13 -2.84 9.61
C LEU A 111 -8.07 -2.57 10.80
N ILE A 112 -7.50 -2.12 11.92
CA ILE A 112 -8.26 -1.75 13.12
C ILE A 112 -9.20 -0.59 12.81
N PHE A 113 -8.70 0.43 12.11
CA PHE A 113 -9.51 1.57 11.66
C PHE A 113 -10.65 1.12 10.74
N ALA A 114 -10.36 0.31 9.73
CA ALA A 114 -11.31 -0.18 8.74
C ALA A 114 -12.45 -1.00 9.37
N ALA A 115 -12.16 -1.72 10.45
CA ALA A 115 -13.12 -2.56 11.17
C ALA A 115 -14.18 -1.81 11.96
N GLY A 116 -14.05 -0.49 12.10
CA GLY A 116 -15.06 0.33 12.76
C GLY A 116 -16.42 0.26 12.08
N GLU A 117 -17.47 0.03 12.87
CA GLU A 117 -18.87 0.09 12.43
C GLU A 117 -19.16 1.48 11.85
N THR A 118 -18.68 2.52 12.54
CA THR A 118 -18.58 3.88 12.04
C THR A 118 -17.14 4.35 12.12
N LYS A 119 -16.69 5.11 11.12
CA LYS A 119 -15.30 5.52 10.95
C LYS A 119 -15.21 7.03 10.89
N PHE A 120 -14.31 7.61 11.68
CA PHE A 120 -14.07 9.04 11.71
C PHE A 120 -12.58 9.35 11.52
N ALA A 121 -12.27 10.27 10.61
CA ALA A 121 -10.91 10.76 10.45
C ALA A 121 -10.91 12.29 10.41
N ASN A 122 -10.02 12.93 11.16
CA ASN A 122 -9.83 14.36 11.03
C ASN A 122 -9.17 14.69 9.68
N TYR A 123 -9.47 15.85 9.09
CA TYR A 123 -8.79 16.29 7.86
C TYR A 123 -7.26 16.39 7.98
N THR A 124 -6.70 16.56 9.18
CA THR A 124 -5.24 16.55 9.42
C THR A 124 -4.70 15.21 9.92
N ALA A 125 -5.55 14.18 10.04
CA ALA A 125 -5.13 12.84 10.37
C ALA A 125 -4.43 12.19 9.17
N GLN A 126 -3.50 11.28 9.45
CA GLN A 126 -2.80 10.51 8.44
C GLN A 126 -3.20 9.05 8.54
N VAL A 127 -3.85 8.52 7.50
CA VAL A 127 -4.18 7.09 7.41
C VAL A 127 -3.44 6.51 6.22
N GLY A 128 -2.63 5.49 6.47
CA GLY A 128 -1.67 5.00 5.48
C GLY A 128 -1.64 3.49 5.35
N VAL A 129 -1.31 3.01 4.15
CA VAL A 129 -1.23 1.59 3.81
C VAL A 129 0.07 1.27 3.06
N HIS A 130 0.60 0.08 3.32
CA HIS A 130 1.71 -0.55 2.59
C HIS A 130 1.66 -2.08 2.78
N GLY A 131 2.50 -2.81 2.05
CA GLY A 131 2.67 -4.26 2.18
C GLY A 131 3.47 -4.65 3.42
N ALA A 132 3.26 -5.86 3.95
CA ALA A 132 3.96 -6.33 5.14
C ALA A 132 5.45 -6.61 4.87
N SER A 133 6.28 -6.34 5.87
CA SER A 133 7.69 -6.75 5.92
C SER A 133 7.88 -7.98 6.81
N ASP A 134 9.06 -8.58 6.72
CA ASP A 134 9.59 -9.42 7.79
C ASP A 134 10.12 -8.58 8.97
N GLN A 135 10.73 -9.24 9.96
CA GLN A 135 11.30 -8.61 11.15
C GLN A 135 12.50 -7.70 10.86
N THR A 136 13.10 -7.80 9.66
CA THR A 136 14.21 -6.97 9.21
C THR A 136 13.75 -5.74 8.41
N GLY A 137 12.43 -5.62 8.18
CA GLY A 137 11.86 -4.56 7.34
C GLY A 137 11.88 -4.89 5.84
N ALA A 138 12.30 -6.09 5.45
CA ALA A 138 12.41 -6.50 4.05
C ALA A 138 11.10 -7.13 3.53
N GLU A 139 10.84 -6.95 2.24
CA GLU A 139 9.79 -7.71 1.54
C GLU A 139 10.33 -9.09 1.15
N THR A 140 9.66 -10.14 1.63
CA THR A 140 10.01 -11.55 1.37
C THR A 140 8.80 -12.30 0.84
N ILE A 141 8.97 -13.55 0.42
CA ILE A 141 7.83 -14.41 0.05
C ILE A 141 6.85 -14.56 1.23
N GLN A 142 7.36 -14.69 2.44
CA GLN A 142 6.53 -14.82 3.65
C GLN A 142 5.79 -13.52 3.96
N SER A 143 6.48 -12.37 3.89
CA SER A 143 5.82 -11.09 4.15
C SER A 143 4.86 -10.69 3.01
N GLY A 144 5.13 -11.10 1.77
CA GLY A 144 4.19 -11.00 0.66
C GLY A 144 2.91 -11.82 0.87
N ALA A 145 3.01 -13.04 1.41
CA ALA A 145 1.85 -13.83 1.81
C ALA A 145 1.06 -13.16 2.97
N ALA A 146 1.77 -12.49 3.88
CA ALA A 146 1.16 -11.66 4.92
C ALA A 146 0.43 -10.44 4.32
N THR A 147 0.99 -9.77 3.30
CA THR A 147 0.32 -8.72 2.52
C THR A 147 -0.97 -9.22 1.87
N VAL A 148 -0.96 -10.42 1.28
CA VAL A 148 -2.17 -11.03 0.69
C VAL A 148 -3.22 -11.32 1.77
N SER A 149 -2.79 -11.79 2.94
CA SER A 149 -3.68 -12.04 4.08
C SER A 149 -4.29 -10.72 4.59
N MET A 150 -3.49 -9.67 4.71
CA MET A 150 -3.93 -8.32 5.04
C MET A 150 -4.95 -7.79 4.01
N ALA A 151 -4.74 -8.04 2.72
CA ALA A 151 -5.66 -7.68 1.65
C ALA A 151 -7.02 -8.41 1.75
N ARG A 152 -7.00 -9.69 2.12
CA ARG A 152 -8.22 -10.46 2.35
C ARG A 152 -9.01 -9.89 3.53
N VAL A 153 -8.34 -9.62 4.66
CA VAL A 153 -8.99 -9.01 5.83
C VAL A 153 -9.57 -7.64 5.45
N ALA A 154 -8.80 -6.78 4.80
CA ALA A 154 -9.28 -5.47 4.34
C ALA A 154 -10.53 -5.60 3.45
N LYS A 155 -10.57 -6.58 2.54
CA LYS A 155 -11.76 -6.87 1.73
C LYS A 155 -12.98 -7.26 2.58
N GLU A 156 -12.79 -8.13 3.58
CA GLU A 156 -13.86 -8.55 4.51
C GLU A 156 -14.35 -7.43 5.43
N LEU A 157 -13.54 -6.38 5.63
CA LEU A 157 -13.90 -5.15 6.31
C LEU A 157 -14.60 -4.13 5.39
N GLY A 158 -14.81 -4.46 4.11
CA GLY A 158 -15.46 -3.58 3.14
C GLY A 158 -14.55 -2.48 2.61
N VAL A 159 -13.22 -2.63 2.72
CA VAL A 159 -12.29 -1.67 2.12
C VAL A 159 -12.37 -1.75 0.59
N PRO A 160 -12.52 -0.63 -0.12
CA PRO A 160 -12.55 -0.57 -1.57
C PRO A 160 -11.31 -1.19 -2.21
N ALA A 161 -11.51 -1.90 -3.33
CA ALA A 161 -10.45 -2.59 -4.05
C ALA A 161 -9.29 -1.66 -4.48
N ALA A 162 -9.58 -0.39 -4.76
CA ALA A 162 -8.55 0.60 -5.09
C ALA A 162 -7.57 0.82 -3.92
N ILE A 163 -8.06 0.93 -2.69
CA ILE A 163 -7.23 1.12 -1.49
C ILE A 163 -6.45 -0.16 -1.17
N ILE A 164 -7.10 -1.33 -1.28
CA ILE A 164 -6.43 -2.63 -1.14
C ILE A 164 -5.31 -2.77 -2.19
N GLY A 165 -5.57 -2.36 -3.43
CA GLY A 165 -4.59 -2.34 -4.50
C GLY A 165 -3.38 -1.50 -4.11
N ARG A 166 -3.60 -0.27 -3.61
CA ARG A 166 -2.51 0.61 -3.12
C ARG A 166 -1.72 -0.04 -1.99
N MET A 167 -2.38 -0.67 -1.02
CA MET A 167 -1.72 -1.40 0.06
C MET A 167 -0.82 -2.52 -0.46
N VAL A 168 -1.31 -3.36 -1.37
CA VAL A 168 -0.59 -4.53 -1.88
C VAL A 168 0.61 -4.16 -2.74
N VAL A 169 0.55 -3.05 -3.48
CA VAL A 169 1.63 -2.63 -4.39
C VAL A 169 2.66 -1.70 -3.75
N THR A 170 2.34 -1.10 -2.60
CA THR A 170 3.27 -0.18 -1.91
C THR A 170 4.25 -1.02 -1.10
N PRO A 171 5.57 -0.93 -1.35
CA PRO A 171 6.57 -1.70 -0.61
C PRO A 171 6.54 -1.40 0.89
N PRO A 172 7.02 -2.31 1.76
CA PRO A 172 7.02 -2.09 3.21
C PRO A 172 7.89 -0.90 3.66
N SER A 173 8.87 -0.51 2.85
CA SER A 173 9.74 0.65 3.09
C SER A 173 9.11 1.99 2.70
N GLU A 174 7.93 1.97 2.08
CA GLU A 174 7.20 3.14 1.62
C GLU A 174 5.84 3.22 2.30
N MET A 175 5.19 4.39 2.18
CA MET A 175 3.84 4.57 2.68
C MET A 175 3.01 5.34 1.66
N VAL A 176 1.84 4.80 1.38
CA VAL A 176 0.79 5.52 0.69
C VAL A 176 -0.17 6.09 1.73
N TRP A 177 -0.31 7.41 1.76
CA TRP A 177 -1.32 8.10 2.56
C TRP A 177 -2.61 8.26 1.76
N LEU A 178 -3.73 7.93 2.40
CA LEU A 178 -5.06 8.00 1.79
C LEU A 178 -5.58 9.44 1.82
N SER A 179 -6.10 9.89 0.68
CA SER A 179 -6.80 11.17 0.56
C SER A 179 -8.15 11.15 1.31
N PRO A 180 -8.70 12.33 1.64
CA PRO A 180 -10.06 12.40 2.21
C PRO A 180 -11.12 11.68 1.37
N SER A 181 -11.06 11.79 0.03
CA SER A 181 -11.98 11.11 -0.87
C SER A 181 -11.84 9.58 -0.82
N GLU A 182 -10.61 9.06 -0.68
CA GLU A 182 -10.39 7.62 -0.51
C GLU A 182 -10.93 7.15 0.85
N LEU A 183 -10.68 7.89 1.93
CA LEU A 183 -11.26 7.57 3.23
C LEU A 183 -12.79 7.58 3.20
N GLN A 184 -13.39 8.55 2.53
CA GLN A 184 -14.85 8.62 2.34
C GLN A 184 -15.38 7.44 1.52
N SER A 185 -14.63 6.95 0.53
CA SER A 185 -15.05 5.79 -0.28
C SER A 185 -15.20 4.49 0.52
N MET A 186 -14.58 4.39 1.70
CA MET A 186 -14.77 3.29 2.66
C MET A 186 -15.75 3.63 3.79
N GLY A 187 -16.59 4.67 3.61
CA GLY A 187 -17.60 5.09 4.60
C GLY A 187 -17.04 5.91 5.77
N THR A 188 -15.84 6.49 5.65
CA THR A 188 -15.30 7.36 6.69
C THR A 188 -15.95 8.73 6.66
N THR A 189 -16.42 9.20 7.82
CA THR A 189 -16.83 10.58 8.03
C THR A 189 -15.62 11.45 8.33
N MET A 190 -15.35 12.41 7.47
CA MET A 190 -14.29 13.40 7.70
C MET A 190 -14.75 14.47 8.70
N VAL A 191 -13.95 14.72 9.73
CA VAL A 191 -14.25 15.69 10.81
C VAL A 191 -13.23 16.83 10.86
N GLY A 192 -13.63 17.97 11.42
CA GLY A 192 -12.80 19.18 11.48
C GLY A 192 -12.93 20.05 10.23
N LYS A 193 -12.00 21.00 10.05
CA LYS A 193 -12.03 21.95 8.92
C LYS A 193 -11.01 21.54 7.85
N PRO A 194 -11.42 21.42 6.56
CA PRO A 194 -10.49 21.12 5.46
C PRO A 194 -9.34 22.13 5.32
N SER A 195 -9.57 23.38 5.73
CA SER A 195 -8.64 24.50 5.60
C SER A 195 -7.38 24.41 6.49
N GLN A 196 -7.23 23.35 7.28
CA GLN A 196 -6.05 23.08 8.11
C GLN A 196 -5.19 21.93 7.58
N ILE A 197 -5.53 21.37 6.41
CA ILE A 197 -4.59 20.55 5.65
C ILE A 197 -3.48 21.50 5.22
N ALA A 198 -2.32 21.46 5.90
CA ALA A 198 -1.10 21.92 5.27
C ALA A 198 -1.04 21.18 3.94
N ALA A 199 -1.02 21.92 2.83
CA ALA A 199 -0.83 21.31 1.52
C ALA A 199 0.28 20.27 1.66
N PRO A 200 0.12 19.03 1.14
CA PRO A 200 1.26 18.13 1.04
C PRO A 200 2.38 18.98 0.46
N PRO A 201 3.59 18.98 1.07
CA PRO A 201 4.60 20.00 0.84
C PRO A 201 4.62 20.30 -0.66
N GLN A 202 4.18 21.50 -1.02
CA GLN A 202 4.10 21.92 -2.42
C GLN A 202 5.41 21.49 -3.04
N ALA A 203 5.34 20.64 -4.05
CA ALA A 203 6.48 20.20 -4.82
C ALA A 203 7.24 21.47 -5.19
N LYS A 204 8.32 21.76 -4.45
CA LYS A 204 9.17 22.89 -4.72
C LYS A 204 9.71 22.64 -6.11
N ASN A 205 9.28 23.49 -7.04
CA ASN A 205 9.73 23.57 -8.43
C ASN A 205 10.17 22.24 -9.05
N ILE A 206 9.31 21.67 -9.90
CA ILE A 206 9.77 20.75 -10.95
C ILE A 206 10.53 21.59 -11.98
N GLN A 207 11.74 22.02 -11.60
CA GLN A 207 12.79 22.36 -12.53
C GLN A 207 13.38 21.00 -12.98
N GLN A 208 13.14 20.67 -14.24
CA GLN A 208 13.77 19.59 -15.02
C GLN A 208 14.98 18.90 -14.38
N LEU A 209 14.92 17.56 -14.27
CA LEU A 209 16.08 16.67 -14.37
C LEU A 209 15.70 15.35 -15.11
N PRO A 210 16.68 14.68 -15.76
CA PRO A 210 16.51 13.96 -17.04
C PRO A 210 16.45 12.42 -16.95
N PRO A 211 16.09 11.72 -18.07
CA PRO A 211 16.59 10.39 -18.52
C PRO A 211 17.01 9.19 -17.62
N GLY A 212 16.35 8.03 -17.50
CA GLY A 212 16.97 6.84 -16.85
C GLY A 212 16.08 5.61 -16.57
N ASP A 213 16.01 4.74 -17.57
CA ASP A 213 15.14 3.59 -17.68
C ASP A 213 15.32 2.44 -16.67
N PRO A 214 14.33 1.54 -16.57
CA PRO A 214 14.21 0.50 -15.57
C PRO A 214 14.55 -0.89 -16.14
N THR A 215 15.81 -1.32 -16.09
CA THR A 215 16.16 -2.75 -16.14
C THR A 215 17.60 -2.97 -15.65
N ASN A 216 17.81 -3.98 -14.78
CA ASN A 216 19.04 -4.47 -14.11
C ASN A 216 19.52 -3.72 -12.83
N ILE A 217 19.37 -4.26 -11.60
CA ILE A 217 20.02 -5.40 -10.88
C ILE A 217 21.34 -5.01 -10.16
N THR A 218 21.29 -5.10 -8.82
CA THR A 218 22.34 -4.97 -7.76
C THR A 218 22.82 -3.56 -7.32
N PRO A 219 23.26 -3.41 -6.05
CA PRO A 219 22.88 -2.30 -5.18
C PRO A 219 23.83 -1.10 -5.25
N ASN A 220 23.25 0.07 -4.94
CA ASN A 220 23.86 1.34 -4.57
C ASN A 220 23.91 2.45 -5.66
N ALA A 221 23.40 3.62 -5.26
CA ALA A 221 23.61 4.97 -5.77
C ALA A 221 23.05 5.43 -7.15
N LYS A 222 22.10 6.39 -7.05
CA LYS A 222 21.62 7.43 -8.02
C LYS A 222 20.42 7.07 -8.92
N ALA A 223 19.39 7.93 -8.84
CA ALA A 223 18.09 7.85 -9.49
C ALA A 223 18.15 7.96 -11.03
N SER A 224 17.37 7.13 -11.72
CA SER A 224 17.23 7.07 -13.17
C SER A 224 15.77 7.43 -13.56
N LYS A 225 15.53 8.25 -14.60
CA LYS A 225 14.19 8.73 -15.06
C LYS A 225 13.39 7.72 -15.88
N PRO A 226 12.06 7.65 -15.70
CA PRO A 226 11.19 6.62 -16.26
C PRO A 226 11.33 6.28 -17.77
N PRO A 227 10.99 5.02 -18.13
CA PRO A 227 11.21 4.50 -19.46
C PRO A 227 10.64 5.30 -20.59
N THR A 228 11.38 5.49 -21.70
CA THR A 228 10.68 5.82 -22.94
C THR A 228 9.94 4.60 -23.46
N TRP A 229 8.93 4.84 -24.30
CA TRP A 229 8.17 3.75 -24.91
C TRP A 229 9.06 2.79 -25.71
N ASN A 230 10.08 3.30 -26.42
CA ASN A 230 10.95 2.47 -27.25
C ASN A 230 11.87 1.60 -26.39
N GLU A 231 12.43 2.15 -25.32
CA GLU A 231 13.26 1.39 -24.38
C GLU A 231 12.43 0.31 -23.66
N LEU A 232 11.15 0.60 -23.35
CA LEU A 232 10.22 -0.41 -22.85
C LEU A 232 9.93 -1.50 -23.89
N VAL A 233 9.74 -1.14 -25.16
CA VAL A 233 9.57 -2.11 -26.26
C VAL A 233 10.80 -2.99 -26.40
N ASP A 234 12.00 -2.43 -26.33
CA ASP A 234 13.26 -3.18 -26.43
C ASP A 234 13.43 -4.14 -25.24
N ALA A 235 13.15 -3.68 -24.01
CA ALA A 235 13.20 -4.51 -22.80
C ALA A 235 12.18 -5.67 -22.87
N VAL A 236 10.94 -5.39 -23.27
CA VAL A 236 9.90 -6.42 -23.43
C VAL A 236 10.22 -7.38 -24.58
N THR A 237 10.82 -6.89 -25.66
CA THR A 237 11.30 -7.73 -26.77
C THR A 237 12.37 -8.70 -26.29
N ALA A 238 13.36 -8.22 -25.55
CA ALA A 238 14.42 -9.05 -24.99
C ALA A 238 13.88 -10.08 -23.99
N MET A 239 12.97 -9.67 -23.11
CA MET A 239 12.29 -10.56 -22.17
C MET A 239 11.45 -11.62 -22.87
N SER A 240 10.70 -11.24 -23.91
CA SER A 240 9.96 -12.20 -24.72
C SER A 240 10.91 -13.16 -25.44
N ALA A 241 12.04 -12.68 -25.97
CA ALA A 241 13.06 -13.54 -26.59
C ALA A 241 13.64 -14.55 -25.60
N SER A 242 14.00 -14.11 -24.38
CA SER A 242 14.59 -15.00 -23.36
C SER A 242 13.62 -16.09 -22.91
N GLN A 243 12.32 -15.83 -22.97
CA GLN A 243 11.25 -16.78 -22.66
C GLN A 243 10.92 -17.74 -23.80
N ASN A 244 11.41 -17.46 -25.02
CA ASN A 244 10.98 -18.14 -26.24
C ASN A 244 12.17 -18.50 -27.15
N ASN A 245 13.20 -19.12 -26.57
CA ASN A 245 14.38 -19.64 -27.29
C ASN A 245 15.06 -18.60 -28.21
N GLY A 246 15.15 -17.36 -27.75
CA GLY A 246 15.75 -16.24 -28.48
C GLY A 246 14.82 -15.60 -29.52
N ARG A 247 13.55 -16.01 -29.62
CA ARG A 247 12.58 -15.45 -30.57
C ARG A 247 11.41 -14.78 -29.86
N PRO A 248 11.34 -13.43 -29.83
CA PRO A 248 10.19 -12.74 -29.25
C PRO A 248 8.87 -13.16 -29.90
N ARG A 249 7.81 -13.25 -29.10
CA ARG A 249 6.45 -13.56 -29.55
C ARG A 249 5.71 -12.29 -29.97
N TYR A 250 5.90 -11.90 -31.22
CA TYR A 250 5.09 -10.84 -31.83
C TYR A 250 3.69 -11.34 -32.18
N PHE A 251 2.71 -10.46 -32.08
CA PHE A 251 1.36 -10.71 -32.58
C PHE A 251 0.83 -9.48 -33.31
N ARG A 252 -0.08 -9.73 -34.25
CA ARG A 252 -0.89 -8.71 -34.90
C ARG A 252 -2.32 -9.20 -34.99
N THR A 253 -3.27 -8.40 -34.51
CA THR A 253 -4.69 -8.71 -34.54
C THR A 253 -5.46 -7.45 -34.92
N CYS A 254 -6.30 -7.54 -35.94
CA CYS A 254 -7.13 -6.42 -36.37
C CYS A 254 -8.58 -6.66 -35.98
N GLN A 255 -9.27 -5.59 -35.58
CA GLN A 255 -10.69 -5.58 -35.23
C GLN A 255 -11.42 -4.72 -36.28
N PRO A 256 -11.94 -5.32 -37.36
CA PRO A 256 -12.58 -4.59 -38.47
C PRO A 256 -13.70 -3.65 -38.03
N GLU A 257 -14.48 -4.05 -37.03
CA GLU A 257 -15.63 -3.32 -36.47
C GLU A 257 -15.18 -2.01 -35.83
N LEU A 258 -14.03 -2.04 -35.16
CA LEU A 258 -13.42 -0.87 -34.51
C LEU A 258 -12.45 -0.12 -35.43
N LYS A 259 -12.20 -0.63 -36.64
CA LYS A 259 -11.27 -0.06 -37.64
C LYS A 259 -9.86 0.19 -37.07
N VAL A 260 -9.41 -0.74 -36.23
CA VAL A 260 -8.07 -0.69 -35.62
C VAL A 260 -7.31 -2.00 -35.77
N CYS A 261 -5.99 -1.91 -35.81
CA CYS A 261 -5.08 -3.04 -35.73
C CYS A 261 -4.18 -2.90 -34.51
N ASN A 262 -4.13 -3.97 -33.72
CA ASN A 262 -3.24 -4.14 -32.58
C ASN A 262 -1.99 -4.87 -33.06
N THR A 263 -0.81 -4.32 -32.79
CA THR A 263 0.47 -5.03 -32.97
C THR A 263 1.22 -5.00 -31.66
N GLY A 264 1.78 -6.13 -31.22
CA GLY A 264 2.40 -6.18 -29.90
C GLY A 264 3.31 -7.38 -29.69
N ILE A 265 3.84 -7.45 -28.48
CA ILE A 265 4.74 -8.49 -27.99
C ILE A 265 4.06 -9.15 -26.80
N ALA A 266 3.93 -10.48 -26.85
CA ALA A 266 3.50 -11.28 -25.71
C ALA A 266 4.72 -11.70 -24.89
N TYR A 267 4.62 -11.57 -23.58
CA TYR A 267 5.66 -11.96 -22.65
C TYR A 267 5.03 -12.35 -21.32
N ARG A 268 5.84 -12.88 -20.42
CA ARG A 268 5.45 -13.21 -19.05
C ARG A 268 6.18 -12.29 -18.09
N ASP A 269 5.50 -11.73 -17.10
CA ASP A 269 6.18 -10.96 -16.06
C ASP A 269 6.98 -11.89 -15.12
N ASN A 270 7.71 -11.29 -14.18
CA ASN A 270 8.48 -12.03 -13.18
C ASN A 270 7.62 -12.87 -12.22
N LYS A 271 6.30 -12.65 -12.16
CA LYS A 271 5.35 -13.41 -11.34
C LYS A 271 4.71 -14.56 -12.12
N GLY A 272 5.01 -14.68 -13.40
CA GLY A 272 4.43 -15.71 -14.25
C GLY A 272 3.13 -15.30 -14.94
N THR A 273 2.69 -14.05 -14.78
CA THR A 273 1.48 -13.51 -15.42
C THR A 273 1.73 -13.31 -16.90
N ASP A 274 0.81 -13.77 -17.75
CA ASP A 274 0.89 -13.45 -19.17
C ASP A 274 0.56 -11.96 -19.37
N MET A 275 1.38 -11.30 -20.19
CA MET A 275 1.36 -9.88 -20.44
C MET A 275 1.44 -9.62 -21.96
N SER A 276 0.96 -8.46 -22.37
CA SER A 276 1.22 -7.94 -23.71
C SER A 276 1.54 -6.45 -23.67
N LEU A 277 2.55 -6.07 -24.45
CA LEU A 277 2.83 -4.68 -24.81
C LEU A 277 2.33 -4.49 -26.24
N LYS A 278 1.37 -3.58 -26.46
CA LYS A 278 0.73 -3.41 -27.77
C LYS A 278 0.62 -1.94 -28.18
N VAL A 279 0.62 -1.72 -29.48
CA VAL A 279 0.26 -0.44 -30.11
C VAL A 279 -1.02 -0.67 -30.90
N VAL A 280 -2.00 0.18 -30.66
CA VAL A 280 -3.26 0.24 -31.39
C VAL A 280 -3.13 1.32 -32.45
N LYS A 281 -3.38 0.97 -33.71
CA LYS A 281 -3.38 1.92 -34.82
C LYS A 281 -4.70 1.91 -35.56
N ASP A 282 -5.10 3.05 -36.10
CA ASP A 282 -6.24 3.15 -37.01
C ASP A 282 -5.88 2.70 -38.43
N MET A 283 -6.87 2.70 -39.33
CA MET A 283 -6.68 2.34 -40.75
C MET A 283 -5.76 3.27 -41.54
N LYS A 284 -5.36 4.41 -40.97
CA LYS A 284 -4.40 5.37 -41.56
C LYS A 284 -3.00 5.23 -40.95
N GLU A 285 -2.75 4.15 -40.19
CA GLU A 285 -1.52 3.89 -39.45
C GLU A 285 -1.23 4.90 -38.31
N ALA A 286 -2.20 5.75 -37.95
CA ALA A 286 -2.05 6.67 -36.83
C ALA A 286 -2.15 5.90 -35.51
N ILE A 287 -1.25 6.19 -34.57
CA ILE A 287 -1.26 5.58 -33.24
C ILE A 287 -2.46 6.12 -32.46
N VAL A 288 -3.33 5.20 -32.03
CA VAL A 288 -4.54 5.47 -31.23
C VAL A 288 -4.23 5.33 -29.73
N SER A 289 -3.49 4.29 -29.37
CA SER A 289 -3.00 4.09 -27.99
C SER A 289 -1.80 3.15 -27.96
N ARG A 290 -1.02 3.27 -26.90
CA ARG A 290 0.09 2.40 -26.54
C ARG A 290 -0.27 1.78 -25.20
N GLU A 291 -0.31 0.46 -25.12
CA GLU A 291 -0.94 -0.22 -23.99
C GLU A 291 -0.11 -1.36 -23.43
N LEU A 292 -0.13 -1.51 -22.11
CA LEU A 292 0.34 -2.69 -21.39
C LEU A 292 -0.89 -3.40 -20.84
N CYS A 293 -1.08 -4.66 -21.23
CA CYS A 293 -2.19 -5.46 -20.76
C CYS A 293 -1.69 -6.67 -19.96
N SER A 294 -2.28 -6.89 -18.79
CA SER A 294 -2.18 -8.15 -18.05
C SER A 294 -3.40 -9.02 -18.32
N PHE A 295 -3.21 -10.33 -18.30
CA PHE A 295 -4.27 -11.31 -18.51
C PHE A 295 -4.56 -12.08 -17.22
N ASN A 296 -5.82 -12.47 -17.03
CA ASN A 296 -6.15 -13.47 -16.02
C ASN A 296 -5.65 -14.87 -16.44
N ALA A 297 -5.72 -15.84 -15.54
CA ALA A 297 -5.22 -17.20 -15.79
C ALA A 297 -5.88 -17.90 -17.00
N GLN A 298 -7.12 -17.54 -17.32
CA GLN A 298 -7.88 -18.09 -18.44
C GLN A 298 -7.59 -17.37 -19.77
N GLY A 299 -6.95 -16.20 -19.75
CA GLY A 299 -6.61 -15.41 -20.94
C GLY A 299 -7.81 -14.78 -21.66
N ASP A 300 -8.97 -14.75 -21.01
CA ASP A 300 -10.24 -14.22 -21.52
C ASP A 300 -10.63 -12.86 -20.92
N ILE A 301 -9.95 -12.42 -19.86
CA ILE A 301 -10.06 -11.08 -19.28
C ILE A 301 -8.68 -10.43 -19.31
N ARG A 302 -8.63 -9.17 -19.75
CA ARG A 302 -7.42 -8.35 -19.68
C ARG A 302 -7.69 -7.01 -19.02
N VAL A 303 -6.67 -6.48 -18.35
CA VAL A 303 -6.66 -5.11 -17.85
C VAL A 303 -5.53 -4.38 -18.55
N CYS A 304 -5.88 -3.36 -19.34
CA CYS A 304 -4.96 -2.61 -20.15
C CYS A 304 -4.74 -1.21 -19.57
N PHE A 305 -3.48 -0.83 -19.42
CA PHE A 305 -3.04 0.51 -19.07
C PHE A 305 -2.63 1.25 -20.35
N ASP A 306 -3.30 2.36 -20.64
CA ASP A 306 -2.95 3.29 -21.71
C ASP A 306 -1.76 4.15 -21.26
N TRP A 307 -0.62 3.92 -21.89
CA TRP A 307 0.65 4.58 -21.64
C TRP A 307 0.59 6.09 -21.90
N ASP A 308 -0.21 6.52 -22.87
CA ASP A 308 -0.29 7.91 -23.30
C ASP A 308 -1.23 8.72 -22.41
N LYS A 309 -2.34 8.10 -22.00
CA LYS A 309 -3.39 8.75 -21.20
C LYS A 309 -3.27 8.49 -19.71
N LEU A 310 -2.43 7.54 -19.30
CA LEU A 310 -2.28 7.07 -17.92
C LEU A 310 -3.60 6.56 -17.30
N THR A 311 -4.47 5.99 -18.12
CA THR A 311 -5.77 5.44 -17.74
C THR A 311 -5.80 3.92 -17.87
N LYS A 312 -6.59 3.24 -17.05
CA LYS A 312 -6.82 1.79 -17.16
C LYS A 312 -8.21 1.52 -17.71
N HIS A 313 -8.34 0.41 -18.42
CA HIS A 313 -9.63 -0.16 -18.78
C HIS A 313 -9.55 -1.68 -18.71
N ARG A 314 -10.72 -2.32 -18.58
CA ARG A 314 -10.86 -3.76 -18.58
C ARG A 314 -11.60 -4.20 -19.84
N ASP A 315 -11.07 -5.25 -20.48
CA ASP A 315 -11.74 -5.91 -21.58
C ASP A 315 -11.98 -7.38 -21.26
N MET A 316 -13.03 -7.93 -21.88
CA MET A 316 -13.39 -9.34 -21.83
C MET A 316 -13.56 -9.88 -23.25
N LYS A 317 -13.17 -11.14 -23.48
CA LYS A 317 -13.46 -11.84 -24.73
C LYS A 317 -14.91 -12.31 -24.76
N ASP A 318 -15.56 -12.18 -25.92
CA ASP A 318 -16.80 -12.89 -26.20
C ASP A 318 -16.53 -14.36 -26.58
N ASP A 319 -17.60 -15.09 -26.90
CA ASP A 319 -17.59 -16.48 -27.32
C ASP A 319 -16.86 -16.74 -28.66
N LYS A 320 -16.62 -15.69 -29.45
CA LYS A 320 -15.86 -15.72 -30.71
C LYS A 320 -14.39 -15.36 -30.50
N GLY A 321 -14.02 -14.92 -29.29
CA GLY A 321 -12.67 -14.51 -28.92
C GLY A 321 -12.37 -13.03 -29.16
N ASP A 322 -13.38 -12.22 -29.49
CA ASP A 322 -13.27 -10.79 -29.74
C ASP A 322 -13.31 -10.00 -28.43
N TRP A 323 -12.46 -8.98 -28.31
CA TRP A 323 -12.34 -8.18 -27.08
C TRP A 323 -13.33 -7.03 -27.04
N TYR A 324 -14.07 -6.91 -25.94
CA TYR A 324 -14.99 -5.81 -25.64
C TYR A 324 -14.65 -5.12 -24.32
N LYS A 325 -14.73 -3.79 -24.30
CA LYS A 325 -14.64 -2.99 -23.07
C LYS A 325 -15.83 -3.30 -22.18
N VAL A 326 -15.56 -3.67 -20.94
CA VAL A 326 -16.57 -3.79 -19.89
C VAL A 326 -16.56 -2.51 -19.06
N ALA A 327 -17.74 -2.01 -18.70
CA ALA A 327 -17.86 -0.85 -17.82
C ALA A 327 -17.29 -1.18 -16.44
N ASP A 328 -16.58 -0.22 -15.84
CA ASP A 328 -16.13 -0.32 -14.45
C ASP A 328 -17.36 -0.25 -13.54
N GLU A 329 -17.70 -1.34 -12.84
CA GLU A 329 -18.66 -1.35 -11.72
C GLU A 329 -17.98 -0.95 -10.41
#